data_AF-A0AAV0T3R4-F1
#
_entry.id   AF-A0AAV0T3R4-F1
#
_cell.length_a   1.000
_cell.length_b   1.000
_cell.length_c   1.000
_cell.angle_alpha   90.00
_cell.angle_beta   90.00
_cell.angle_gamma   90.00
#
_symmetry.space_group_name_H-M   'P 1'
#
loop_
_entity.id
_entity.type
_entity.pdbx_description
1 polymer ?
#
loop_
_entity_poly.entity_id
_entity_poly.type
_entity_poly.pdbx_seq_one_letter_code
_entity_poly.pdbx_strand_id
1 'polypeptide(L)'
;MCWYWVGFLALLAAFVHGQDVDEFDVNKPQVTTTSTGQMMPARDFVTLAKAFIPFQNPDSFVIEASSWGFGVLSVVLYIVGKAHNRKIADKWLEEAEPVLRTQFSYTGSSVANGMGLIEESRSNFKYFCTGRRFLTRFVADLELKARHNLISCMYGLIVPTSDFLTIDVGLRGEEVDPFILGISKKLGFTALSKIFAELIETAKQIPVKEVPESMWVVTDCTEIPKAALTHSVLASLKELEDFLEYIVITDMNKLPIIGMPKSQKHILRARFKLQAGSKTLDTSKALQLIFTLLDGAGGSMKLSPNAKHSAIKRRLKIEQAVEALTSAQENGVATRHAELNEKKKKEYESLPYDEQQKIDARNDKRATRKRFNRKQSDQTSFISARRASGFCMWTT
;
A
#
# COMPACT_ATOMS: atom_id res chain seq x y z
N MET A 1 -17.05 -36.53 -0.27
CA MET A 1 -15.70 -35.96 0.00
C MET A 1 -15.54 -34.47 -0.36
N CYS A 2 -16.43 -33.83 -1.13
CA CYS A 2 -16.28 -32.41 -1.51
C CYS A 2 -16.77 -31.37 -0.47
N TRP A 3 -17.58 -31.74 0.52
CA TRP A 3 -18.23 -30.77 1.41
C TRP A 3 -17.34 -30.31 2.59
N TYR A 4 -16.42 -31.16 3.04
CA TYR A 4 -15.48 -30.84 4.11
C TYR A 4 -14.41 -29.83 3.69
N TRP A 5 -14.03 -29.79 2.41
CA TRP A 5 -13.04 -28.85 1.87
C TRP A 5 -13.61 -27.45 1.65
N VAL A 6 -14.89 -27.34 1.28
CA VAL A 6 -15.58 -26.04 1.13
C VAL A 6 -15.81 -25.39 2.50
N GLY A 7 -16.13 -26.18 3.53
CA GLY A 7 -16.26 -25.69 4.91
C GLY A 7 -14.93 -25.17 5.50
N PHE A 8 -13.81 -25.82 5.18
CA PHE A 8 -12.48 -25.40 5.65
C PHE A 8 -11.99 -24.12 4.96
N LEU A 9 -12.27 -23.95 3.67
CA LEU A 9 -11.98 -22.72 2.92
C LEU A 9 -12.84 -21.54 3.37
N ALA A 10 -14.11 -21.78 3.72
CA ALA A 10 -15.00 -20.74 4.27
C ALA A 10 -14.58 -20.29 5.69
N LEU A 11 -14.12 -21.22 6.53
CA LEU A 11 -13.59 -20.91 7.86
C LEU A 11 -12.28 -20.11 7.81
N LEU A 12 -11.39 -20.43 6.88
CA LEU A 12 -10.15 -19.66 6.67
C LEU A 12 -10.41 -18.26 6.12
N ALA A 13 -11.37 -18.11 5.20
CA ALA A 13 -11.76 -16.79 4.68
C ALA A 13 -12.41 -15.90 5.77
N ALA A 14 -13.21 -16.50 6.66
CA ALA A 14 -13.83 -15.81 7.80
C ALA A 14 -12.80 -15.43 8.88
N PHE A 15 -11.78 -16.26 9.11
CA PHE A 15 -10.71 -15.95 10.07
C PHE A 15 -9.82 -14.79 9.60
N VAL A 16 -9.57 -14.69 8.29
CA VAL A 16 -8.82 -13.57 7.69
C VAL A 16 -9.62 -12.27 7.70
N HIS A 17 -10.94 -12.30 7.54
CA HIS A 17 -11.79 -11.10 7.65
C HIS A 17 -12.06 -10.66 9.11
N GLY A 18 -11.82 -11.53 10.10
CA GLY A 18 -12.06 -11.24 11.51
C GLY A 18 -10.94 -10.48 12.23
N GLN A 19 -9.78 -10.26 11.59
CA GLN A 19 -8.65 -9.54 12.22
C GLN A 19 -8.64 -8.02 11.99
N ASP A 20 -9.55 -7.48 11.19
CA ASP A 20 -9.60 -6.05 10.87
C ASP A 20 -10.88 -5.37 11.40
N VAL A 21 -11.22 -5.53 12.70
CA VAL A 21 -12.16 -4.60 13.38
C VAL A 21 -11.84 -4.55 14.88
N ASP A 22 -11.52 -3.34 15.35
CA ASP A 22 -11.59 -2.73 16.69
C ASP A 22 -11.96 -3.63 17.91
N GLU A 23 -11.37 -3.47 19.10
CA GLU A 23 -11.59 -2.28 19.95
C GLU A 23 -10.64 -2.29 21.18
N PHE A 24 -10.12 -1.10 21.49
CA PHE A 24 -9.23 -0.80 22.61
C PHE A 24 -10.06 -0.68 23.91
N ASP A 25 -10.01 -1.67 24.80
CA ASP A 25 -10.67 -1.57 26.11
C ASP A 25 -9.65 -1.28 27.22
N VAL A 26 -9.55 0.01 27.59
CA VAL A 26 -8.72 0.50 28.71
C VAL A 26 -9.55 0.42 29.98
N ASN A 27 -9.44 -0.70 30.71
CA ASN A 27 -9.91 -0.78 32.09
C ASN A 27 -8.75 -0.52 33.07
N LYS A 28 -8.87 0.60 33.80
CA LYS A 28 -8.01 0.96 34.94
C LYS A 28 -8.25 -0.02 36.10
N PRO A 29 -7.22 -0.49 36.83
CA PRO A 29 -7.44 -1.21 38.06
C PRO A 29 -7.78 -0.24 39.20
N GLN A 30 -8.93 -0.47 39.86
CA GLN A 30 -9.20 0.09 41.19
C GLN A 30 -8.44 -0.70 42.24
N VAL A 31 -7.73 0.07 43.09
CA VAL A 31 -7.11 -0.37 44.33
C VAL A 31 -8.19 -0.49 45.39
N THR A 32 -8.32 -1.67 46.00
CA THR A 32 -8.92 -1.80 47.33
C THR A 32 -8.06 -2.75 48.17
N THR A 33 -7.40 -2.16 49.15
CA THR A 33 -6.69 -2.78 50.26
C THR A 33 -7.66 -3.50 51.20
N THR A 34 -7.38 -4.77 51.49
CA THR A 34 -7.70 -5.37 52.80
C THR A 34 -6.52 -6.25 53.23
N SER A 35 -6.00 -5.92 54.40
CA SER A 35 -4.88 -6.56 55.09
C SER A 35 -5.30 -7.84 55.81
N THR A 36 -4.64 -8.95 55.52
CA THR A 36 -4.43 -10.03 56.50
C THR A 36 -3.08 -10.67 56.22
N GLY A 37 -2.20 -10.65 57.22
CA GLY A 37 -0.84 -11.15 57.11
C GLY A 37 -0.80 -12.67 56.91
N GLN A 38 -0.22 -13.10 55.79
CA GLN A 38 0.42 -14.39 55.68
C GLN A 38 1.76 -14.20 54.95
N MET A 39 2.81 -14.61 55.65
CA MET A 39 4.19 -14.66 55.21
C MET A 39 4.28 -15.39 53.86
N MET A 40 4.74 -14.70 52.81
CA MET A 40 4.97 -15.37 51.52
C MET A 40 6.06 -16.43 51.70
N PRO A 41 5.84 -17.71 51.35
CA PRO A 41 6.96 -18.59 51.08
C PRO A 41 7.66 -18.09 49.81
N ALA A 42 8.99 -18.23 49.78
CA ALA A 42 9.81 -17.87 48.64
C ALA A 42 9.16 -18.40 47.35
N ARG A 43 8.85 -17.52 46.40
CA ARG A 43 8.36 -17.91 45.08
C ARG A 43 9.48 -18.68 44.40
N ASP A 44 9.43 -19.99 44.54
CA ASP A 44 10.35 -20.92 43.93
C ASP A 44 10.34 -20.67 42.41
N PHE A 45 11.42 -20.08 41.91
CA PHE A 45 11.70 -19.98 40.48
C PHE A 45 11.61 -21.37 39.80
N VAL A 46 11.76 -22.44 40.58
CA VAL A 46 11.60 -23.84 40.15
C VAL A 46 10.15 -24.21 39.83
N THR A 47 9.14 -23.70 40.54
CA THR A 47 7.71 -23.94 40.22
C THR A 47 7.26 -23.10 39.03
N LEU A 48 7.77 -21.87 38.90
CA LEU A 48 7.57 -21.06 37.70
C LEU A 48 8.26 -21.71 36.49
N ALA A 49 9.50 -22.19 36.64
CA ALA A 49 10.21 -22.92 35.60
C ALA A 49 9.55 -24.26 35.24
N LYS A 50 8.96 -24.98 36.22
CA LYS A 50 8.16 -26.19 35.95
C LYS A 50 6.87 -25.87 35.18
N ALA A 51 6.25 -24.71 35.39
CA ALA A 51 5.14 -24.26 34.54
C ALA A 51 5.59 -23.90 33.11
N PHE A 52 6.88 -23.63 32.90
CA PHE A 52 7.50 -23.40 31.59
C PHE A 52 8.08 -24.68 30.95
N ILE A 53 8.12 -25.82 31.65
CA ILE A 53 8.53 -27.12 31.09
C ILE A 53 7.24 -27.92 30.84
N PRO A 54 6.81 -28.05 29.58
CA PRO A 54 5.42 -28.39 29.32
C PRO A 54 5.14 -29.91 29.38
N PHE A 55 6.20 -30.74 29.40
CA PHE A 55 6.09 -32.20 29.27
C PHE A 55 5.64 -32.93 30.56
N GLN A 56 4.51 -32.52 31.13
CA GLN A 56 4.01 -33.05 32.39
C GLN A 56 2.98 -34.18 32.23
N ASN A 57 2.25 -34.22 31.11
CA ASN A 57 1.19 -35.21 30.88
C ASN A 57 1.48 -36.08 29.63
N PRO A 58 1.46 -37.43 29.75
CA PRO A 58 1.72 -38.33 28.62
C PRO A 58 0.64 -38.26 27.53
N ASP A 59 -0.61 -37.97 27.90
CA ASP A 59 -1.74 -37.92 26.95
C ASP A 59 -1.75 -36.65 26.10
N SER A 60 -1.17 -35.54 26.59
CA SER A 60 -1.02 -34.30 25.83
C SER A 60 0.34 -34.18 25.14
N PHE A 61 1.28 -35.09 25.41
CA PHE A 61 2.65 -35.05 24.89
C PHE A 61 2.69 -34.92 23.36
N VAL A 62 1.80 -35.58 22.63
CA VAL A 62 1.73 -35.49 21.15
C VAL A 62 1.28 -34.11 20.68
N ILE A 63 0.23 -33.54 21.31
CA ILE A 63 -0.30 -32.21 20.96
C ILE A 63 0.73 -31.13 21.32
N GLU A 64 1.39 -31.31 22.46
CA GLU A 64 2.37 -30.39 22.97
C GLU A 64 3.67 -30.43 22.15
N ALA A 65 4.21 -31.62 21.87
CA ALA A 65 5.37 -31.78 21.01
C ALA A 65 5.12 -31.28 19.58
N SER A 66 3.91 -31.49 19.04
CA SER A 66 3.54 -30.95 17.72
C SER A 66 3.40 -29.42 17.73
N SER A 67 2.87 -28.82 18.81
CA SER A 67 2.83 -27.37 18.99
C SER A 67 4.23 -26.75 19.06
N TRP A 68 5.14 -27.35 19.83
CA TRP A 68 6.54 -26.92 19.86
C TRP A 68 7.24 -27.12 18.52
N GLY A 69 7.01 -28.24 17.85
CA GLY A 69 7.53 -28.51 16.51
C GLY A 69 7.05 -27.45 15.50
N PHE A 70 5.77 -27.07 15.54
CA PHE A 70 5.20 -26.01 14.72
C PHE A 70 5.81 -24.63 15.03
N GLY A 71 6.01 -24.32 16.31
CA GLY A 71 6.66 -23.09 16.75
C GLY A 71 8.10 -22.98 16.24
N VAL A 72 8.90 -24.04 16.45
CA VAL A 72 10.30 -24.10 15.97
C VAL A 72 10.36 -24.02 14.44
N LEU A 73 9.52 -24.77 13.74
CA LEU A 73 9.44 -24.71 12.27
C LEU A 73 9.12 -23.30 11.77
N SER A 74 8.15 -22.64 12.41
CA SER A 74 7.76 -21.27 12.06
C SER A 74 8.90 -20.28 12.26
N VAL A 75 9.66 -20.40 13.36
CA VAL A 75 10.83 -19.55 13.62
C VAL A 75 11.94 -19.79 12.58
N VAL A 76 12.24 -21.06 12.25
CA VAL A 76 13.24 -21.39 11.23
C VAL A 76 12.84 -20.84 9.86
N LEU A 77 11.59 -21.04 9.45
CA LEU A 77 11.06 -20.50 8.19
C LEU A 77 11.09 -18.98 8.17
N TYR A 78 10.80 -18.32 9.29
CA TYR A 78 10.89 -16.88 9.39
C TYR A 78 12.31 -16.38 9.13
N ILE A 79 13.32 -16.96 9.78
CA ILE A 79 14.72 -16.56 9.64
C ILE A 79 15.22 -16.83 8.22
N VAL A 80 15.02 -18.05 7.71
CA VAL A 80 15.46 -18.46 6.37
C VAL A 80 14.72 -17.67 5.29
N GLY A 81 13.40 -17.51 5.42
CA GLY A 81 12.57 -16.78 4.49
C GLY A 81 12.93 -15.30 4.42
N LYS A 82 13.17 -14.66 5.57
CA LYS A 82 13.67 -13.28 5.64
C LYS A 82 15.04 -13.16 4.96
N ALA A 83 15.99 -14.03 5.29
CA ALA A 83 17.33 -13.99 4.72
C ALA A 83 17.31 -14.20 3.19
N HIS A 84 16.46 -15.10 2.69
CA HIS A 84 16.31 -15.35 1.27
C HIS A 84 15.73 -14.15 0.52
N ASN A 85 14.66 -13.55 1.05
CA ASN A 85 14.08 -12.34 0.48
C ASN A 85 15.09 -11.19 0.47
N ARG A 86 15.85 -11.02 1.55
CA ARG A 86 16.90 -10.01 1.64
C ARG A 86 17.98 -10.23 0.57
N LYS A 87 18.43 -11.48 0.38
CA LYS A 87 19.41 -11.83 -0.65
C LYS A 87 18.94 -11.52 -2.07
N ILE A 88 17.66 -11.75 -2.38
CA ILE A 88 17.10 -11.37 -3.69
C ILE A 88 17.15 -9.86 -3.88
N ALA A 89 16.76 -9.12 -2.85
CA ALA A 89 16.68 -7.66 -2.92
C ALA A 89 18.06 -7.00 -2.99
N ASP A 90 19.04 -7.53 -2.23
CA ASP A 90 20.44 -7.09 -2.30
C ASP A 90 21.04 -7.39 -3.69
N LYS A 91 20.77 -8.58 -4.28
CA LYS A 91 21.22 -8.91 -5.64
C LYS A 91 20.65 -7.93 -6.68
N TRP A 92 19.36 -7.60 -6.58
CA TRP A 92 18.77 -6.60 -7.46
C TRP A 92 19.43 -5.23 -7.30
N LEU A 93 19.73 -4.82 -6.07
CA LEU A 93 20.41 -3.56 -5.80
C LEU A 93 21.81 -3.53 -6.42
N GLU A 94 22.59 -4.60 -6.28
CA GLU A 94 23.94 -4.72 -6.87
C GLU A 94 23.92 -4.53 -8.39
N GLU A 95 22.89 -5.04 -9.08
CA GLU A 95 22.72 -4.89 -10.53
C GLU A 95 22.17 -3.49 -10.92
N ALA A 96 21.23 -2.95 -10.14
CA ALA A 96 20.53 -1.70 -10.45
C ALA A 96 21.35 -0.45 -10.10
N GLU A 97 22.08 -0.48 -8.98
CA GLU A 97 22.81 0.64 -8.43
C GLU A 97 23.80 1.30 -9.40
N PRO A 98 24.67 0.58 -10.14
CA PRO A 98 25.59 1.21 -11.08
C PRO A 98 24.85 1.98 -12.18
N VAL A 99 23.76 1.43 -12.70
CA VAL A 99 22.93 2.10 -13.72
C VAL A 99 22.28 3.35 -13.12
N LEU A 100 21.69 3.23 -11.93
CA LEU A 100 21.00 4.34 -11.26
C LEU A 100 21.96 5.49 -10.91
N ARG A 101 23.18 5.20 -10.46
CA ARG A 101 24.19 6.23 -10.15
C ARG A 101 24.64 7.03 -11.36
N THR A 102 24.65 6.43 -12.55
CA THR A 102 24.99 7.18 -13.78
C THR A 102 23.89 8.12 -14.23
N GLN A 103 22.63 7.81 -13.89
CA GLN A 103 21.45 8.51 -14.40
C GLN A 103 20.85 9.51 -13.42
N PHE A 104 21.12 9.36 -12.11
CA PHE A 104 20.53 10.17 -11.04
C PHE A 104 21.62 10.84 -10.21
N SER A 105 21.42 12.13 -9.90
CA SER A 105 22.32 12.86 -8.99
C SER A 105 22.17 12.41 -7.54
N TYR A 106 20.96 12.02 -7.13
CA TYR A 106 20.68 11.57 -5.77
C TYR A 106 20.11 10.16 -5.80
N THR A 107 20.96 9.21 -5.42
CA THR A 107 20.56 7.83 -5.15
C THR A 107 20.53 7.61 -3.63
N GLY A 108 19.78 6.60 -3.17
CA GLY A 108 19.72 6.26 -1.75
C GLY A 108 21.10 6.12 -1.07
N SER A 109 22.08 5.60 -1.83
CA SER A 109 23.47 5.45 -1.41
C SER A 109 24.35 6.71 -1.48
N SER A 110 23.88 7.80 -2.09
CA SER A 110 24.60 9.09 -2.18
C SER A 110 24.33 10.03 -1.00
N VAL A 111 23.33 9.74 -0.16
CA VAL A 111 23.03 10.52 1.05
C VAL A 111 24.04 10.15 2.14
N ALA A 112 24.52 11.12 2.94
CA ALA A 112 25.58 10.94 3.94
C ALA A 112 25.31 9.83 5.00
N ASN A 113 24.05 9.39 5.15
CA ASN A 113 23.66 8.27 6.02
C ASN A 113 23.34 6.97 5.26
N GLY A 114 23.68 6.89 3.97
CA GLY A 114 23.51 5.72 3.11
C GLY A 114 22.12 5.12 3.24
N MET A 115 21.07 5.87 2.88
CA MET A 115 19.69 5.36 2.89
C MET A 115 19.54 4.42 1.68
N GLY A 116 20.15 3.24 1.77
CA GLY A 116 20.17 2.21 0.73
C GLY A 116 18.79 1.60 0.53
N LEU A 117 18.74 0.31 0.17
CA LEU A 117 17.49 -0.41 0.06
C LEU A 117 16.73 -0.40 1.40
N ILE A 118 15.55 0.24 1.41
CA ILE A 118 14.69 0.38 2.59
C ILE A 118 13.79 -0.84 2.69
N GLU A 119 13.89 -1.57 3.80
CA GLU A 119 13.01 -2.69 4.10
C GLU A 119 11.74 -2.16 4.77
N GLU A 120 10.65 -2.00 4.02
CA GLU A 120 9.34 -1.63 4.60
C GLU A 120 8.68 -2.82 5.29
N SER A 121 8.87 -4.02 4.73
CA SER A 121 8.40 -5.29 5.30
C SER A 121 9.38 -6.41 4.96
N ARG A 122 9.23 -7.57 5.61
CA ARG A 122 10.08 -8.75 5.34
C ARG A 122 9.94 -9.30 3.91
N SER A 123 8.96 -8.79 3.16
CA SER A 123 8.70 -9.13 1.77
C SER A 123 8.61 -7.91 0.85
N ASN A 124 8.71 -6.68 1.36
CA ASN A 124 8.62 -5.47 0.56
C ASN A 124 9.86 -4.60 0.78
N PHE A 125 10.57 -4.29 -0.30
CA PHE A 125 11.78 -3.47 -0.29
C PHE A 125 11.64 -2.31 -1.26
N LYS A 126 12.01 -1.11 -0.83
CA LYS A 126 11.92 0.10 -1.64
C LYS A 126 13.24 0.79 -1.82
N TYR A 127 13.42 1.34 -3.01
CA TYR A 127 14.58 2.14 -3.35
C TYR A 127 14.15 3.45 -4.00
N PHE A 128 14.74 4.56 -3.53
CA PHE A 128 14.37 5.91 -3.94
C PHE A 128 15.51 6.58 -4.69
N CYS A 129 15.20 7.23 -5.80
CA CYS A 129 16.14 8.07 -6.55
C CYS A 129 15.48 9.40 -6.95
N THR A 130 16.29 10.46 -7.06
CA THR A 130 15.89 11.78 -7.55
C THR A 130 17.06 12.46 -8.29
N GLY A 131 16.78 13.60 -8.94
CA GLY A 131 17.82 14.37 -9.64
C GLY A 131 18.01 14.01 -11.11
N ARG A 132 16.98 13.46 -11.77
CA ARG A 132 16.93 13.30 -13.24
C ARG A 132 15.93 14.29 -13.84
N ARG A 133 16.12 14.70 -15.10
CA ARG A 133 15.19 15.55 -15.86
C ARG A 133 13.85 14.85 -16.08
N PHE A 134 12.77 15.61 -16.28
CA PHE A 134 11.39 15.14 -16.50
C PHE A 134 10.76 14.33 -15.33
N LEU A 135 11.52 14.09 -14.27
CA LEU A 135 11.17 13.26 -13.14
C LEU A 135 11.17 14.08 -11.85
N THR A 136 10.14 13.90 -11.02
CA THR A 136 10.11 14.44 -9.65
C THR A 136 10.64 13.40 -8.67
N ARG A 137 10.24 12.15 -8.82
CA ARG A 137 10.62 11.04 -7.93
C ARG A 137 10.66 9.72 -8.69
N PHE A 138 11.62 8.88 -8.33
CA PHE A 138 11.74 7.51 -8.78
C PHE A 138 11.65 6.59 -7.57
N VAL A 139 10.78 5.60 -7.63
CA VAL A 139 10.59 4.58 -6.60
C VAL A 139 10.62 3.22 -7.28
N ALA A 140 11.55 2.37 -6.87
CA ALA A 140 11.51 0.95 -7.21
C ALA A 140 11.01 0.19 -6.00
N ASP A 141 9.92 -0.56 -6.18
CA ASP A 141 9.24 -1.36 -5.16
C ASP A 141 9.38 -2.84 -5.53
N LEU A 142 10.08 -3.60 -4.68
CA LEU A 142 10.23 -5.03 -4.80
C LEU A 142 9.22 -5.71 -3.89
N GLU A 143 8.17 -6.24 -4.51
CA GLU A 143 7.16 -7.07 -3.87
C GLU A 143 7.57 -8.54 -4.01
N LEU A 144 8.23 -9.07 -3.00
CA LEU A 144 8.62 -10.46 -2.92
C LEU A 144 7.53 -11.31 -2.28
N LYS A 145 7.55 -12.61 -2.55
CA LYS A 145 6.70 -13.58 -1.85
C LYS A 145 7.00 -13.58 -0.35
N ALA A 146 5.97 -13.75 0.47
CA ALA A 146 6.09 -13.86 1.92
C ALA A 146 6.63 -15.24 2.36
N ARG A 147 7.90 -15.53 2.01
CA ARG A 147 8.59 -16.79 2.34
C ARG A 147 8.82 -17.02 3.84
N HIS A 148 8.67 -15.97 4.64
CA HIS A 148 8.82 -15.99 6.10
C HIS A 148 7.53 -16.40 6.82
N ASN A 149 6.40 -16.47 6.13
CA ASN A 149 5.11 -16.85 6.69
C ASN A 149 4.73 -18.27 6.24
N LEU A 150 4.53 -19.17 7.21
CA LEU A 150 4.18 -20.56 6.95
C LEU A 150 2.86 -20.69 6.16
N ILE A 151 1.85 -19.88 6.50
CA ILE A 151 0.54 -19.93 5.81
C ILE A 151 0.71 -19.51 4.35
N SER A 152 1.47 -18.45 4.09
CA SER A 152 1.76 -17.98 2.74
C SER A 152 2.58 -19.00 1.94
N CYS A 153 3.52 -19.70 2.58
CA CYS A 153 4.26 -20.80 1.97
C CYS A 153 3.34 -21.96 1.59
N MET A 154 2.43 -22.38 2.48
CA MET A 154 1.45 -23.44 2.19
C MET A 154 0.50 -23.03 1.06
N TYR A 155 0.00 -21.79 1.08
CA TYR A 155 -0.85 -21.26 0.02
C TYR A 155 -0.10 -21.22 -1.33
N GLY A 156 1.18 -20.86 -1.32
CA GLY A 156 2.04 -20.83 -2.50
C GLY A 156 2.27 -22.19 -3.17
N LEU A 157 2.03 -23.31 -2.47
CA LEU A 157 2.04 -24.65 -3.07
C LEU A 157 0.81 -24.90 -3.95
N ILE A 158 -0.32 -24.25 -3.64
CA ILE A 158 -1.58 -24.39 -4.37
C ILE A 158 -1.67 -23.33 -5.47
N VAL A 159 -1.31 -22.08 -5.15
CA VAL A 159 -1.41 -20.95 -6.08
C VAL A 159 0.00 -20.45 -6.43
N PRO A 160 0.41 -20.52 -7.71
CA PRO A 160 1.71 -20.05 -8.12
C PRO A 160 1.76 -18.53 -7.99
N THR A 161 2.49 -18.05 -6.98
CA THR A 161 2.82 -16.64 -6.82
C THR A 161 4.10 -16.32 -7.58
N SER A 162 4.35 -15.06 -7.93
CA SER A 162 5.60 -14.57 -8.53
C SER A 162 6.14 -13.40 -7.71
N ASP A 163 7.44 -13.15 -7.77
CA ASP A 163 8.03 -11.93 -7.22
C ASP A 163 7.91 -10.81 -8.27
N PHE A 164 7.60 -9.59 -7.84
CA PHE A 164 7.37 -8.45 -8.72
C PHE A 164 8.28 -7.26 -8.41
N LEU A 165 8.70 -6.57 -9.46
CA LEU A 165 9.41 -5.29 -9.43
C LEU A 165 8.47 -4.25 -10.05
N THR A 166 7.97 -3.35 -9.22
CA THR A 166 7.16 -2.21 -9.66
C THR A 166 8.02 -0.97 -9.62
N ILE A 167 8.17 -0.31 -10.77
CA ILE A 167 8.91 0.93 -10.87
C ILE A 167 7.90 2.05 -11.09
N ASP A 168 7.85 2.92 -10.11
CA ASP A 168 6.96 4.08 -10.04
C ASP A 168 7.76 5.36 -10.20
N VAL A 169 7.35 6.11 -11.20
CA VAL A 169 8.01 7.34 -11.59
C VAL A 169 7.00 8.47 -11.58
N GLY A 170 7.26 9.44 -10.71
CA GLY A 170 6.56 10.71 -10.74
C GLY A 170 7.07 11.57 -11.89
N LEU A 171 6.20 11.88 -12.85
CA LEU A 171 6.51 12.76 -13.97
C LEU A 171 6.23 14.23 -13.61
N ARG A 172 7.04 15.15 -14.15
CA ARG A 172 6.81 16.60 -13.96
C ARG A 172 5.69 17.08 -14.89
N GLY A 173 4.55 17.43 -14.30
CA GLY A 173 3.33 17.77 -15.05
C GLY A 173 3.40 19.00 -15.95
N GLU A 174 4.36 19.91 -15.76
CA GLU A 174 4.55 21.08 -16.64
C GLU A 174 5.19 20.71 -17.99
N GLU A 175 6.00 19.65 -18.01
CA GLU A 175 6.80 19.26 -19.17
C GLU A 175 6.13 18.16 -20.00
N VAL A 176 5.18 17.42 -19.40
CA VAL A 176 4.49 16.28 -20.02
C VAL A 176 3.09 16.69 -20.46
N ASP A 177 2.75 16.40 -21.72
CA ASP A 177 1.41 16.66 -22.24
C ASP A 177 0.36 15.70 -21.63
N PRO A 178 -0.92 16.12 -21.53
CA PRO A 178 -1.97 15.30 -20.92
C PRO A 178 -2.37 14.15 -21.86
N PHE A 179 -1.82 12.96 -21.63
CA PHE A 179 -2.19 11.73 -22.33
C PHE A 179 -2.14 10.51 -21.41
N ILE A 180 -2.85 9.46 -21.83
CA ILE A 180 -2.79 8.14 -21.20
C ILE A 180 -2.26 7.16 -22.23
N LEU A 181 -1.26 6.37 -21.85
CA LEU A 181 -0.72 5.24 -22.60
C LEU A 181 -0.56 4.05 -21.67
N GLY A 182 -1.28 2.97 -21.95
CA GLY A 182 -1.16 1.67 -21.28
C GLY A 182 -0.68 0.61 -22.27
N ILE A 183 0.34 -0.14 -21.88
CA ILE A 183 0.82 -1.34 -22.57
C ILE A 183 0.72 -2.47 -21.57
N SER A 184 -0.02 -3.53 -21.88
CA SER A 184 -0.20 -4.63 -20.92
C SER A 184 -0.37 -5.97 -21.61
N LYS A 185 -0.12 -7.06 -20.90
CA LYS A 185 -0.52 -8.40 -21.37
C LYS A 185 -2.04 -8.49 -21.49
N LYS A 186 -2.51 -9.20 -22.51
CA LYS A 186 -3.94 -9.47 -22.75
C LYS A 186 -4.65 -10.05 -21.52
N LEU A 187 -4.02 -11.05 -20.90
CA LEU A 187 -4.56 -11.74 -19.72
C LEU A 187 -4.61 -10.85 -18.48
N GLY A 188 -3.71 -9.87 -18.36
CA GLY A 188 -3.59 -8.98 -17.20
C GLY A 188 -4.42 -7.70 -17.30
N PHE A 189 -5.05 -7.42 -18.45
CA PHE A 189 -5.72 -6.14 -18.68
C PHE A 189 -6.91 -5.90 -17.74
N THR A 190 -7.67 -6.93 -17.39
CA THR A 190 -8.82 -6.81 -16.48
C THR A 190 -8.41 -6.52 -15.03
N ALA A 191 -7.25 -7.02 -14.60
CA ALA A 191 -6.66 -6.66 -13.32
C ALA A 191 -6.11 -5.23 -13.37
N LEU A 192 -5.43 -4.88 -14.47
CA LEU A 192 -4.89 -3.54 -14.68
C LEU A 192 -5.97 -2.46 -14.65
N SER A 193 -7.12 -2.71 -15.28
CA SER A 193 -8.22 -1.75 -15.32
C SER A 193 -8.89 -1.52 -13.97
N LYS A 194 -8.73 -2.43 -13.00
CA LYS A 194 -9.17 -2.21 -11.62
C LYS A 194 -8.22 -1.27 -10.87
N ILE A 195 -6.93 -1.34 -11.19
CA ILE A 195 -5.91 -0.45 -10.62
C ILE A 195 -6.03 0.94 -11.28
N PHE A 196 -6.12 0.99 -12.61
CA PHE A 196 -6.26 2.21 -13.38
C PHE A 196 -7.62 2.23 -14.09
N ALA A 197 -8.66 2.68 -13.38
CA ALA A 197 -10.01 2.80 -13.94
C ALA A 197 -10.07 3.76 -15.15
N GLU A 198 -9.17 4.74 -15.20
CA GLU A 198 -9.05 5.69 -16.32
C GLU A 198 -8.77 5.02 -17.68
N LEU A 199 -8.17 3.82 -17.69
CA LEU A 199 -7.90 3.08 -18.93
C LEU A 199 -9.17 2.61 -19.63
N ILE A 200 -10.25 2.36 -18.87
CA ILE A 200 -11.56 2.00 -19.44
C ILE A 200 -12.41 3.25 -19.67
N GLU A 201 -12.37 4.21 -18.73
CA GLU A 201 -13.22 5.40 -18.79
C GLU A 201 -12.84 6.34 -19.95
N THR A 202 -11.53 6.52 -20.19
CA THR A 202 -11.04 7.55 -21.12
C THR A 202 -10.32 6.97 -22.32
N ALA A 203 -9.48 5.96 -22.12
CA ALA A 203 -8.63 5.43 -23.18
C ALA A 203 -9.35 4.36 -24.02
N LYS A 204 -8.87 4.16 -25.24
CA LYS A 204 -9.36 3.14 -26.18
C LYS A 204 -8.22 2.22 -26.60
N GLN A 205 -8.57 0.97 -26.86
CA GLN A 205 -7.62 0.02 -27.40
C GLN A 205 -7.30 0.36 -28.85
N ILE A 206 -6.01 0.41 -29.18
CA ILE A 206 -5.52 0.62 -30.54
C ILE A 206 -4.71 -0.61 -30.97
N PRO A 207 -5.08 -1.27 -32.08
CA PRO A 207 -4.27 -2.35 -32.63
C PRO A 207 -3.01 -1.75 -33.27
N VAL A 208 -1.84 -2.02 -32.69
CA VAL A 208 -0.54 -1.64 -33.24
C VAL A 208 0.18 -2.91 -33.69
N LYS A 209 0.46 -3.02 -35.00
CA LYS A 209 1.07 -4.23 -35.60
C LYS A 209 2.50 -4.51 -35.13
N GLU A 210 3.18 -3.50 -34.61
CA GLU A 210 4.59 -3.58 -34.23
C GLU A 210 4.82 -4.17 -32.83
N VAL A 211 3.78 -4.14 -31.99
CA VAL A 211 3.81 -4.66 -30.62
C VAL A 211 3.49 -6.16 -30.64
N PRO A 212 4.13 -6.97 -29.77
CA PRO A 212 3.82 -8.40 -29.67
C PRO A 212 2.33 -8.67 -29.52
N GLU A 213 1.83 -9.70 -30.21
CA GLU A 213 0.41 -10.06 -30.18
C GLU A 213 -0.07 -10.48 -28.80
N SER A 214 0.82 -10.79 -27.85
CA SER A 214 0.47 -11.10 -26.46
C SER A 214 0.03 -9.86 -25.66
N MET A 215 0.25 -8.65 -26.18
CA MET A 215 0.02 -7.39 -25.50
C MET A 215 -1.08 -6.55 -26.16
N TRP A 216 -1.69 -5.69 -25.35
CA TRP A 216 -2.62 -4.65 -25.77
C TRP A 216 -2.01 -3.28 -25.51
N VAL A 217 -2.25 -2.38 -26.48
CA VAL A 217 -1.96 -0.96 -26.34
C VAL A 217 -3.28 -0.23 -26.20
N VAL A 218 -3.40 0.55 -25.15
CA VAL A 218 -4.56 1.36 -24.80
C VAL A 218 -4.10 2.80 -24.67
N THR A 219 -4.75 3.72 -25.38
CA THR A 219 -4.36 5.12 -25.36
C THR A 219 -5.58 6.01 -25.55
N ASP A 220 -5.52 7.23 -25.04
CA ASP A 220 -6.53 8.24 -25.34
C ASP A 220 -6.30 8.89 -26.72
N CYS A 221 -5.04 9.05 -27.12
CA CYS A 221 -4.65 9.69 -28.38
C CYS A 221 -4.00 8.69 -29.33
N THR A 222 -4.45 8.66 -30.58
CA THR A 222 -3.95 7.76 -31.63
C THR A 222 -2.54 8.13 -32.12
N GLU A 223 -2.08 9.36 -31.86
CA GLU A 223 -0.75 9.87 -32.20
C GLU A 223 0.35 9.32 -31.28
N ILE A 224 0.02 9.11 -30.00
CA ILE A 224 1.00 8.75 -28.95
C ILE A 224 1.69 7.41 -29.20
N PRO A 225 1.00 6.30 -29.54
CA PRO A 225 1.68 5.03 -29.77
C PRO A 225 2.77 5.13 -30.83
N LYS A 226 2.59 5.93 -31.89
CA LYS A 226 3.59 6.12 -32.94
C LYS A 226 4.83 6.88 -32.45
N ALA A 227 4.64 7.87 -31.57
CA ALA A 227 5.74 8.63 -30.98
C ALA A 227 6.45 7.84 -29.86
N ALA A 228 5.70 7.03 -29.11
CA ALA A 228 6.21 6.28 -27.97
C ALA A 228 6.94 4.99 -28.36
N LEU A 229 6.42 4.26 -29.36
CA LEU A 229 6.94 2.97 -29.78
C LEU A 229 8.08 3.13 -30.79
N THR A 230 9.17 3.75 -30.35
CA THR A 230 10.41 3.83 -31.14
C THR A 230 11.00 2.41 -31.34
N HIS A 231 11.78 2.19 -32.40
CA HIS A 231 12.43 0.89 -32.66
C HIS A 231 13.20 0.32 -31.47
N SER A 232 13.87 1.17 -30.68
CA SER A 232 14.56 0.76 -29.45
C SER A 232 13.58 0.23 -28.39
N VAL A 233 12.47 0.92 -28.15
CA VAL A 233 11.43 0.51 -27.19
C VAL A 233 10.81 -0.81 -27.63
N LEU A 234 10.49 -0.96 -28.91
CA LEU A 234 9.93 -2.21 -29.46
C LEU A 234 10.88 -3.40 -29.31
N ALA A 235 12.18 -3.20 -29.51
CA ALA A 235 13.19 -4.24 -29.30
C ALA A 235 13.24 -4.66 -27.82
N SER A 236 13.30 -3.70 -26.91
CA SER A 236 13.28 -3.97 -25.46
C SER A 236 11.98 -4.61 -24.99
N LEU A 237 10.83 -4.24 -25.56
CA LEU A 237 9.54 -4.85 -25.24
C LEU A 237 9.46 -6.32 -25.66
N LYS A 238 10.02 -6.67 -26.83
CA LYS A 238 10.10 -8.06 -27.29
C LYS A 238 11.02 -8.90 -26.41
N GLU A 239 12.15 -8.34 -25.98
CA GLU A 239 13.08 -9.04 -25.10
C GLU A 239 12.51 -9.25 -23.69
N LEU A 240 11.81 -8.25 -23.16
CA LEU A 240 11.22 -8.28 -21.81
C LEU A 240 9.79 -8.82 -21.78
N GLU A 241 9.29 -9.36 -22.89
CA GLU A 241 7.88 -9.79 -23.05
C GLU A 241 7.43 -10.76 -21.95
N ASP A 242 8.27 -11.75 -21.61
CA ASP A 242 7.98 -12.76 -20.60
C ASP A 242 7.83 -12.17 -19.19
N PHE A 243 8.63 -11.14 -18.89
CA PHE A 243 8.70 -10.53 -17.56
C PHE A 243 7.70 -9.39 -17.40
N LEU A 244 7.44 -8.63 -18.45
CA LEU A 244 6.60 -7.44 -18.38
C LEU A 244 5.13 -7.83 -18.12
N GLU A 245 4.51 -7.20 -17.12
CA GLU A 245 3.08 -7.36 -16.85
C GLU A 245 2.29 -6.20 -17.46
N TYR A 246 2.70 -4.97 -17.15
CA TYR A 246 2.17 -3.75 -17.73
C TYR A 246 3.11 -2.55 -17.58
N ILE A 247 2.91 -1.55 -18.43
CA ILE A 247 3.47 -0.21 -18.39
C ILE A 247 2.30 0.74 -18.56
N VAL A 248 2.15 1.73 -17.67
CA VAL A 248 1.12 2.75 -17.75
C VAL A 248 1.76 4.11 -17.54
N ILE A 249 1.56 5.01 -18.48
CA ILE A 249 1.81 6.44 -18.38
C ILE A 249 0.44 7.10 -18.31
N THR A 250 0.21 7.88 -17.27
CA THR A 250 -1.08 8.54 -17.03
C THR A 250 -0.88 9.90 -16.40
N ASP A 251 -1.71 10.86 -16.79
CA ASP A 251 -1.87 12.18 -16.19
C ASP A 251 -3.04 12.25 -15.18
N MET A 252 -3.79 11.15 -15.03
CA MET A 252 -5.05 11.09 -14.28
C MET A 252 -5.04 10.13 -13.10
N ASN A 253 -3.87 9.69 -12.64
CA ASN A 253 -3.83 8.65 -11.62
C ASN A 253 -4.62 9.04 -10.35
N LYS A 254 -5.63 8.23 -10.03
CA LYS A 254 -6.50 8.43 -8.87
C LYS A 254 -5.96 7.76 -7.60
N LEU A 255 -5.09 6.75 -7.74
CA LEU A 255 -4.64 5.95 -6.60
C LEU A 255 -3.43 6.58 -5.91
N PRO A 256 -3.42 6.69 -4.57
CA PRO A 256 -2.22 7.10 -3.86
C PRO A 256 -1.15 6.02 -4.03
N ILE A 257 0.01 6.41 -4.54
CA ILE A 257 1.17 5.52 -4.63
C ILE A 257 2.07 5.79 -3.44
N ILE A 258 2.48 4.71 -2.77
CA ILE A 258 3.29 4.80 -1.55
C ILE A 258 4.64 5.44 -1.90
N GLY A 259 4.98 6.52 -1.18
CA GLY A 259 6.19 7.29 -1.43
C GLY A 259 6.03 8.43 -2.45
N MET A 260 4.85 8.61 -3.06
CA MET A 260 4.54 9.80 -3.87
C MET A 260 3.51 10.69 -3.16
N PRO A 261 3.62 12.03 -3.31
CA PRO A 261 2.62 12.94 -2.76
C PRO A 261 1.28 12.74 -3.49
N LYS A 262 0.16 12.81 -2.76
CA LYS A 262 -1.19 12.67 -3.33
C LYS A 262 -1.52 13.71 -4.42
N SER A 263 -0.74 14.78 -4.51
CA SER A 263 -0.89 15.83 -5.54
C SER A 263 -0.36 15.42 -6.91
N GLN A 264 0.45 14.36 -7.00
CA GLN A 264 1.08 13.96 -8.25
C GLN A 264 0.16 13.07 -9.08
N LYS A 265 -0.53 13.67 -10.06
CA LYS A 265 -1.41 12.96 -11.00
C LYS A 265 -0.64 12.34 -12.19
N HIS A 266 0.50 12.93 -12.57
CA HIS A 266 1.33 12.49 -13.70
C HIS A 266 2.34 11.42 -13.25
N ILE A 267 2.13 10.18 -13.69
CA ILE A 267 2.87 9.01 -13.24
C ILE A 267 3.16 8.08 -14.42
N LEU A 268 4.36 7.50 -14.40
CA LEU A 268 4.76 6.34 -15.18
C LEU A 268 4.95 5.17 -14.21
N ARG A 269 4.14 4.12 -14.34
CA ARG A 269 4.25 2.87 -13.57
C ARG A 269 4.56 1.71 -14.51
N ALA A 270 5.61 0.97 -14.23
CA ALA A 270 5.94 -0.27 -14.94
C ALA A 270 6.08 -1.42 -13.96
N ARG A 271 5.45 -2.56 -14.23
CA ARG A 271 5.50 -3.76 -13.38
C ARG A 271 6.09 -4.93 -14.14
N PHE A 272 7.15 -5.51 -13.57
CA PHE A 272 7.89 -6.65 -14.10
C PHE A 272 7.85 -7.81 -13.10
N LYS A 273 7.84 -9.03 -13.62
CA LYS A 273 8.13 -10.24 -12.84
C LYS A 273 9.64 -10.40 -12.73
N LEU A 274 10.17 -10.69 -11.54
CA LEU A 274 11.62 -10.91 -11.38
C LEU A 274 12.08 -12.21 -12.02
N GLN A 275 11.21 -13.22 -12.05
CA GLN A 275 11.50 -14.54 -12.58
C GLN A 275 10.37 -15.00 -13.49
N ALA A 276 10.73 -15.49 -14.68
CA ALA A 276 9.82 -16.12 -15.62
C ALA A 276 10.39 -17.51 -15.94
N GLY A 277 9.86 -18.53 -15.27
CA GLY A 277 10.41 -19.89 -15.33
C GLY A 277 11.82 -19.94 -14.76
N SER A 278 12.79 -20.38 -15.58
CA SER A 278 14.21 -20.47 -15.19
C SER A 278 15.00 -19.18 -15.43
N LYS A 279 14.44 -18.20 -16.15
CA LYS A 279 15.13 -16.97 -16.50
C LYS A 279 14.88 -15.89 -15.44
N THR A 280 15.93 -15.15 -15.11
CA THR A 280 15.87 -13.95 -14.27
C THR A 280 15.76 -12.70 -15.14
N LEU A 281 15.06 -11.69 -14.63
CA LEU A 281 14.96 -10.38 -15.27
C LEU A 281 16.35 -9.74 -15.43
N ASP A 282 16.64 -9.19 -16.61
CA ASP A 282 17.77 -8.30 -16.80
C ASP A 282 17.39 -6.89 -16.31
N THR A 283 17.84 -6.58 -15.09
CA THR A 283 17.55 -5.33 -14.40
C THR A 283 18.03 -4.11 -15.19
N SER A 284 19.17 -4.20 -15.86
CA SER A 284 19.77 -3.09 -16.61
C SER A 284 18.90 -2.70 -17.80
N LYS A 285 18.45 -3.70 -18.57
CA LYS A 285 17.57 -3.48 -19.74
C LYS A 285 16.19 -2.98 -19.33
N ALA A 286 15.64 -3.47 -18.23
CA ALA A 286 14.37 -2.99 -17.70
C ALA A 286 14.45 -1.50 -17.31
N LEU A 287 15.53 -1.10 -16.64
CA LEU A 287 15.78 0.30 -16.30
C LEU A 287 15.99 1.17 -17.54
N GLN A 288 16.78 0.70 -18.52
CA GLN A 288 16.99 1.42 -19.79
C GLN A 288 15.70 1.63 -20.58
N LEU A 289 14.79 0.65 -20.60
CA LEU A 289 13.47 0.79 -21.21
C LEU A 289 12.68 1.91 -20.53
N ILE A 290 12.66 1.95 -19.20
CA ILE A 290 11.94 2.96 -18.43
C ILE A 290 12.53 4.35 -18.67
N PHE A 291 13.85 4.47 -18.75
CA PHE A 291 14.53 5.73 -19.05
C PHE A 291 14.22 6.22 -20.46
N THR A 292 14.23 5.33 -21.46
CA THR A 292 13.85 5.68 -22.83
C THR A 292 12.40 6.15 -22.91
N LEU A 293 11.49 5.49 -22.19
CA LEU A 293 10.09 5.89 -22.10
C LEU A 293 9.90 7.22 -21.38
N LEU A 294 10.70 7.48 -20.34
CA LEU A 294 10.68 8.75 -19.60
C LEU A 294 11.17 9.92 -20.45
N ASP A 295 12.31 9.76 -21.10
CA ASP A 295 12.88 10.78 -21.99
C ASP A 295 11.94 11.01 -23.19
N GLY A 296 11.29 9.94 -23.66
CA GLY A 296 10.22 10.03 -24.65
C GLY A 296 9.02 10.82 -24.15
N ALA A 297 8.52 10.54 -22.95
CA ALA A 297 7.34 11.21 -22.38
C ALA A 297 7.54 12.72 -22.19
N GLY A 298 8.73 13.15 -21.76
CA GLY A 298 9.06 14.58 -21.60
C GLY A 298 9.49 15.29 -22.89
N GLY A 299 10.02 14.53 -23.87
CA GLY A 299 10.63 15.07 -25.07
C GLY A 299 9.82 14.83 -26.34
N SER A 300 9.73 13.56 -26.78
CA SER A 300 9.25 13.16 -28.11
C SER A 300 7.74 12.92 -28.18
N MET A 301 7.10 12.51 -27.09
CA MET A 301 5.67 12.16 -27.02
C MET A 301 4.80 13.40 -26.79
N LYS A 302 5.03 14.45 -27.59
CA LYS A 302 4.23 15.68 -27.56
C LYS A 302 3.00 15.54 -28.43
N LEU A 303 1.87 16.01 -27.91
CA LEU A 303 0.61 16.02 -28.64
C LEU A 303 0.59 17.18 -29.64
N SER A 304 -0.12 16.98 -30.76
CA SER A 304 -0.47 18.11 -31.62
C SER A 304 -1.29 19.16 -30.84
N PRO A 305 -1.19 20.47 -31.16
CA PRO A 305 -1.92 21.51 -30.42
C PRO A 305 -3.43 21.26 -30.34
N ASN A 306 -4.01 20.71 -31.40
CA ASN A 306 -5.43 20.34 -31.45
C ASN A 306 -5.75 19.16 -30.53
N ALA A 307 -4.93 18.10 -30.55
CA ALA A 307 -5.10 16.96 -29.65
C ALA A 307 -4.92 17.37 -28.19
N LYS A 308 -3.93 18.22 -27.89
CA LYS A 308 -3.70 18.78 -26.56
C LYS A 308 -4.90 19.58 -26.05
N HIS A 309 -5.45 20.48 -26.86
CA HIS A 309 -6.62 21.27 -26.48
C HIS A 309 -7.85 20.38 -26.23
N SER A 310 -8.06 19.37 -27.08
CA SER A 310 -9.14 18.39 -26.92
C SER A 310 -8.97 17.56 -25.64
N ALA A 311 -7.76 17.10 -25.36
CA ALA A 311 -7.44 16.35 -24.15
C ALA A 311 -7.72 17.19 -22.89
N ILE A 312 -7.21 18.42 -22.83
CA ILE A 312 -7.46 19.35 -21.71
C ILE A 312 -8.97 19.56 -21.51
N LYS A 313 -9.72 19.81 -22.59
CA LYS A 313 -11.18 19.98 -22.52
C LYS A 313 -11.87 18.73 -21.98
N ARG A 314 -11.39 17.53 -22.31
CA ARG A 314 -11.90 16.27 -21.77
C ARG A 314 -11.56 16.12 -20.29
N ARG A 315 -10.34 16.45 -19.86
CA ARG A 315 -9.92 16.43 -18.44
C ARG A 315 -10.78 17.35 -17.59
N LEU A 316 -11.02 18.58 -18.04
CA LEU A 316 -11.88 19.54 -17.33
C LEU A 316 -13.31 19.00 -17.14
N LYS A 317 -13.88 18.36 -18.17
CA LYS A 317 -15.20 17.74 -18.04
C LYS A 317 -15.23 16.59 -17.05
N ILE A 318 -14.17 15.78 -17.00
CA ILE A 318 -14.06 14.67 -16.04
C ILE A 318 -13.92 15.24 -14.62
N GLU A 319 -13.09 16.26 -14.42
CA GLU A 319 -12.94 16.93 -13.11
C GLU A 319 -14.26 17.55 -12.64
N GLN A 320 -15.00 18.22 -13.52
CA GLN A 320 -16.33 18.75 -13.22
C GLN A 320 -17.34 17.65 -12.87
N ALA A 321 -17.31 16.52 -13.59
CA ALA A 321 -18.19 15.39 -13.29
C ALA A 321 -17.85 14.76 -11.93
N VAL A 322 -16.57 14.63 -11.59
CA VAL A 322 -16.12 14.14 -10.28
C VAL A 322 -16.55 15.09 -9.18
N GLU A 323 -16.33 16.39 -9.34
CA GLU A 323 -16.75 17.40 -8.36
C GLU A 323 -18.27 17.43 -8.16
N ALA A 324 -19.06 17.30 -9.24
CA ALA A 324 -20.51 17.19 -9.16
C ALA A 324 -20.95 15.92 -8.42
N LEU A 325 -20.28 14.78 -8.63
CA LEU A 325 -20.56 13.55 -7.90
C LEU A 325 -20.17 13.65 -6.43
N THR A 326 -19.01 14.23 -6.11
CA THR A 326 -18.56 14.43 -4.73
C THR A 326 -19.50 15.36 -3.97
N SER A 327 -19.87 16.50 -4.56
CA SER A 327 -20.83 17.43 -3.95
C SER A 327 -22.22 16.80 -3.79
N ALA A 328 -22.71 16.02 -4.74
CA ALA A 328 -23.96 15.28 -4.60
C ALA A 328 -23.91 14.24 -3.46
N GLN A 329 -22.78 13.54 -3.30
CA GLN A 329 -22.58 12.58 -2.23
C GLN A 329 -22.52 13.27 -0.86
N GLU A 330 -21.80 14.38 -0.74
CA GLU A 330 -21.72 15.19 0.48
C GLU A 330 -23.10 15.74 0.88
N ASN A 331 -23.84 16.29 -0.09
CA ASN A 331 -25.20 16.76 0.13
C ASN A 331 -26.14 15.62 0.56
N GLY A 332 -26.04 14.45 -0.06
CA GLY A 332 -26.83 13.28 0.33
C GLY A 332 -26.53 12.78 1.74
N VAL A 333 -25.26 12.79 2.16
CA VAL A 333 -24.87 12.45 3.54
C VAL A 333 -25.39 13.50 4.52
N ALA A 334 -25.28 14.79 4.18
CA ALA A 334 -25.80 15.89 5.00
C ALA A 334 -27.33 15.79 5.19
N THR A 335 -28.08 15.53 4.11
CA THR A 335 -29.54 15.36 4.16
C THR A 335 -29.94 14.16 5.02
N ARG A 336 -29.29 12.99 4.83
CA ARG A 336 -29.54 11.82 5.69
C ARG A 336 -29.28 12.11 7.16
N HIS A 337 -28.22 12.86 7.46
CA HIS A 337 -27.90 13.25 8.83
C HIS A 337 -28.93 14.25 9.38
N ALA A 338 -29.46 15.16 8.55
CA ALA A 338 -30.52 16.09 8.92
C ALA A 338 -31.84 15.34 9.21
N GLU A 339 -32.25 14.41 8.36
CA GLU A 339 -33.45 13.58 8.57
C GLU A 339 -33.36 12.71 9.83
N LEU A 340 -32.20 12.10 10.10
CA LEU A 340 -31.97 11.34 11.33
C LEU A 340 -32.07 12.22 12.57
N ASN A 341 -31.55 13.44 12.50
CA ASN A 341 -31.67 14.40 13.59
C ASN A 341 -33.12 14.86 13.80
N GLU A 342 -33.89 15.07 12.73
CA GLU A 342 -35.30 15.42 12.82
C GLU A 342 -36.14 14.28 13.41
N LYS A 343 -35.89 13.03 13.01
CA LYS A 343 -36.55 11.85 13.60
C LYS A 343 -36.25 11.72 15.09
N LYS A 344 -34.98 11.89 15.49
CA LYS A 344 -34.58 11.91 16.91
C LYS A 344 -35.25 13.02 17.70
N LYS A 345 -35.45 14.20 17.08
CA LYS A 345 -36.20 15.30 17.71
C LYS A 345 -37.68 14.95 17.89
N LYS A 346 -38.35 14.41 16.88
CA LYS A 346 -39.75 13.98 16.97
C LYS A 346 -39.95 12.86 17.99
N GLU A 347 -39.03 11.90 18.03
CA GLU A 347 -39.01 10.84 19.04
C GLU A 347 -38.84 11.44 20.44
N TYR A 348 -37.89 12.37 20.62
CA TYR A 348 -37.68 13.10 21.87
C TYR A 348 -38.94 13.88 22.32
N GLU A 349 -39.60 14.57 21.39
CA GLU A 349 -40.83 15.34 21.64
C GLU A 349 -42.03 14.45 22.01
N SER A 350 -42.07 13.20 21.52
CA SER A 350 -43.15 12.24 21.80
C SER A 350 -43.06 11.52 23.16
N LEU A 351 -41.90 11.63 23.85
CA LEU A 351 -41.68 10.98 25.14
C LEU A 351 -42.33 11.76 26.30
N PRO A 352 -42.76 11.08 27.38
CA PRO A 352 -43.28 11.74 28.57
C PRO A 352 -42.22 12.62 29.25
N TYR A 353 -42.67 13.68 29.93
CA TYR A 353 -41.82 14.73 30.51
C TYR A 353 -40.70 14.22 31.45
N ASP A 354 -40.97 13.16 32.22
CA ASP A 354 -40.01 12.55 33.13
C ASP A 354 -38.84 11.85 32.42
N GLU A 355 -39.07 11.33 31.20
CA GLU A 355 -38.03 10.69 30.40
C GLU A 355 -37.18 11.71 29.64
N GLN A 356 -37.79 12.81 29.20
CA GLN A 356 -37.10 13.96 28.60
C GLN A 356 -36.05 14.54 29.56
N GLN A 357 -36.40 14.78 30.82
CA GLN A 357 -35.46 15.28 31.83
C GLN A 357 -34.27 14.34 32.07
N LYS A 358 -34.48 13.02 32.03
CA LYS A 358 -33.41 12.03 32.17
C LYS A 358 -32.46 12.05 30.98
N ILE A 359 -32.99 12.25 29.77
CA ILE A 359 -32.20 12.36 28.53
C ILE A 359 -31.40 13.66 28.53
N ASP A 360 -31.99 14.79 28.90
CA ASP A 360 -31.31 16.08 29.00
C ASP A 360 -30.21 16.07 30.06
N ALA A 361 -30.49 15.57 31.26
CA ALA A 361 -29.48 15.40 32.30
C ALA A 361 -28.33 14.46 31.87
N ARG A 362 -28.63 13.43 31.07
CA ARG A 362 -27.62 12.54 30.49
C ARG A 362 -26.82 13.24 29.38
N ASN A 363 -27.45 14.05 28.54
CA ASN A 363 -26.81 14.82 27.48
C ASN A 363 -25.91 15.92 28.07
N ASP A 364 -26.33 16.61 29.12
CA ASP A 364 -25.54 17.62 29.83
C ASP A 364 -24.32 17.01 30.54
N LYS A 365 -24.49 15.84 31.17
CA LYS A 365 -23.35 15.08 31.72
C LYS A 365 -22.36 14.67 30.61
N ARG A 366 -22.85 14.23 29.45
CA ARG A 366 -22.00 13.89 28.29
C ARG A 366 -21.32 15.14 27.71
N ALA A 367 -22.02 16.26 27.59
CA ALA A 367 -21.48 17.52 27.07
C ALA A 367 -20.40 18.08 28.01
N THR A 368 -20.64 18.05 29.32
CA THR A 368 -19.68 18.49 30.34
C THR A 368 -18.42 17.62 30.32
N ARG A 369 -18.55 16.29 30.22
CA ARG A 369 -17.41 15.37 30.04
C ARG A 369 -16.62 15.64 28.75
N LYS A 370 -17.30 15.86 27.62
CA LYS A 370 -16.64 16.22 26.35
C LYS A 370 -15.90 17.56 26.44
N ARG A 371 -16.49 18.58 27.07
CA ARG A 371 -15.85 19.89 27.30
C ARG A 371 -14.64 19.78 28.23
N PHE A 372 -14.73 18.97 29.28
CA PHE A 372 -13.64 18.72 30.21
C PHE A 372 -12.47 18.00 29.53
N ASN A 373 -12.74 16.92 28.80
CA ASN A 373 -11.70 16.18 28.06
C ASN A 373 -11.03 17.03 26.97
N ARG A 374 -11.77 17.91 26.29
CA ARG A 374 -11.19 18.84 25.29
C ARG A 374 -10.26 19.87 25.93
N LYS A 375 -10.63 20.43 27.08
CA LYS A 375 -9.73 21.34 27.84
C LYS A 375 -8.49 20.61 28.36
N GLN A 376 -8.62 19.35 28.74
CA GLN A 376 -7.49 18.54 29.19
C GLN A 376 -6.53 18.20 28.03
N SER A 377 -7.03 17.92 26.82
CA SER A 377 -6.20 17.74 25.62
C SER A 377 -5.52 19.03 25.15
N ASP A 378 -6.18 20.18 25.32
CA ASP A 378 -5.61 21.49 24.99
C ASP A 378 -4.53 21.90 26.02
N GLN A 379 -4.70 21.57 27.30
CA GLN A 379 -3.67 21.81 28.32
C GLN A 379 -2.45 20.89 28.17
N THR A 380 -2.64 19.61 27.83
CA THR A 380 -1.51 18.69 27.61
C THR A 380 -0.72 19.03 26.34
N SER A 381 -1.38 19.52 25.29
CA SER A 381 -0.70 20.03 24.09
C SER A 381 0.04 21.36 24.34
N PHE A 382 -0.48 22.24 25.20
CA PHE A 382 0.22 23.47 25.60
C PHE A 382 1.44 23.21 26.49
N ILE A 383 1.36 22.20 27.38
CA ILE A 383 2.48 21.78 28.24
C ILE A 383 3.55 21.04 27.43
N SER A 384 3.18 20.21 26.45
CA SER A 384 4.16 19.56 25.57
C SER A 384 4.87 20.57 24.67
N ALA A 385 4.16 21.59 24.17
CA ALA A 385 4.74 22.69 23.39
C ALA A 385 5.71 23.56 24.23
N ARG A 386 5.43 23.81 25.52
CA ARG A 386 6.35 24.49 26.44
C ARG A 386 7.57 23.65 26.83
N ARG A 387 7.44 22.32 26.95
CA ARG A 387 8.60 21.43 27.18
C ARG A 387 9.52 21.37 25.98
N ALA A 388 8.98 21.38 24.76
CA ALA A 388 9.76 21.41 23.52
C ALA A 388 10.50 22.76 23.34
N SER A 389 9.92 23.87 23.77
CA SER A 389 10.56 25.20 23.73
C SER A 389 11.49 25.49 24.91
N GLY A 390 11.26 24.88 26.08
CA GLY A 390 12.14 24.97 27.25
C GLY A 390 13.42 24.13 27.16
N PHE A 391 13.46 23.10 26.30
CA PHE A 391 14.67 22.29 26.08
C PHE A 391 15.69 22.98 25.13
N CYS A 392 15.33 24.11 24.52
CA CYS A 392 16.22 24.89 23.65
C CYS A 392 17.02 25.98 24.38
N MET A 393 16.90 26.11 25.70
CA MET A 393 17.53 27.21 26.46
C MET A 393 18.65 26.78 27.43
N TRP A 394 19.07 25.52 27.39
CA TRP A 394 20.22 25.00 28.14
C TRP A 394 21.13 24.16 27.22
N THR A 395 21.72 24.80 26.22
CA THR A 395 22.98 24.36 25.60
C THR A 395 23.79 25.61 25.29
N THR A 396 24.65 25.98 26.23
CA THR A 396 25.81 26.85 26.02
C THR A 396 27.03 26.04 26.42
#